data_AF-A0A5P9CJI6-F1
#
_entry.id   AF-A0A5P9CJI6-F1
#
_cell.length_a   1.000
_cell.length_b   1.000
_cell.length_c   1.000
_cell.angle_alpha   90.00
_cell.angle_beta   90.00
_cell.angle_gamma   90.00
#
_symmetry.space_group_name_H-M   'P 1'
#
loop_
_entity.id
_entity.type
_entity.pdbx_description
1 polymer ?
#
loop_
_entity_poly.entity_id
_entity_poly.type
_entity_poly.pdbx_seq_one_letter_code
_entity_poly.pdbx_strand_id
1 'polypeptide(L)'
;MTRPTYGFSPDTIAGLVGEEGIEELLTEYQGLTNQYLAMPAPALGEVVNARFYRTVHSLKAASQFVGAERVAEEALALETACKDGAVCNGAITTMAADLQLQLKDINTQITHYLQFR
;
A
#
# COMPACT_ATOMS: atom_id res chain seq x y z
N MET A 1 -16.26 2.06 -24.70
CA MET A 1 -15.99 2.67 -23.38
C MET A 1 -14.65 2.15 -22.92
N THR A 2 -13.66 3.02 -22.71
CA THR A 2 -12.39 2.65 -22.07
C THR A 2 -12.68 2.33 -20.60
N ARG A 3 -12.30 1.14 -20.12
CA ARG A 3 -12.42 0.81 -18.69
C ARG A 3 -11.64 1.85 -17.89
N PRO A 4 -12.17 2.36 -16.77
CA PRO A 4 -11.40 3.23 -15.87
C PRO A 4 -10.08 2.54 -15.49
N THR A 5 -8.98 3.27 -15.59
CA THR A 5 -7.66 2.76 -15.22
C THR A 5 -7.45 3.01 -13.74
N TYR A 6 -7.39 1.93 -12.96
CA TYR A 6 -7.09 1.98 -11.54
C TYR A 6 -5.59 1.72 -11.31
N GLY A 7 -5.06 2.19 -10.19
CA GLY A 7 -3.73 1.84 -9.68
C GLY A 7 -3.65 0.43 -9.08
N PHE A 8 -4.71 -0.37 -9.23
CA PHE A 8 -4.81 -1.79 -8.91
C PHE A 8 -5.48 -2.51 -10.10
N SER A 9 -5.46 -3.85 -10.10
CA SER A 9 -5.99 -4.65 -11.20
C SER A 9 -7.08 -5.61 -10.71
N PRO A 10 -8.37 -5.30 -10.97
CA PRO A 10 -9.46 -6.24 -10.69
C PRO A 10 -9.29 -7.59 -11.41
N ASP A 11 -8.73 -7.59 -12.62
CA ASP A 11 -8.50 -8.81 -13.39
C ASP A 11 -7.41 -9.68 -12.72
N THR A 12 -6.38 -9.06 -12.12
CA THR A 12 -5.37 -9.77 -11.30
C THR A 12 -6.04 -10.43 -10.09
N ILE A 13 -6.93 -9.72 -9.41
CA ILE A 13 -7.65 -10.25 -8.26
C ILE A 13 -8.60 -11.38 -8.68
N ALA A 14 -9.35 -11.18 -9.77
CA ALA A 14 -10.24 -12.19 -10.34
C ALA A 14 -9.50 -13.51 -10.61
N GLY A 15 -8.28 -13.41 -11.16
CA GLY A 15 -7.44 -14.56 -11.44
C GLY A 15 -6.97 -15.33 -10.21
N LEU A 16 -7.00 -14.70 -9.02
CA LEU A 16 -6.60 -15.32 -7.76
C LEU A 16 -7.79 -15.89 -6.97
N VAL A 17 -8.91 -15.15 -6.91
CA VAL A 17 -10.02 -15.44 -6.00
C VAL A 17 -11.40 -15.45 -6.66
N GLY A 18 -11.50 -15.34 -7.99
CA GLY A 18 -12.77 -15.21 -8.70
C GLY A 18 -13.33 -13.78 -8.70
N GLU A 19 -14.34 -13.52 -9.53
CA GLU A 19 -14.93 -12.16 -9.65
C GLU A 19 -15.68 -11.72 -8.38
N GLU A 20 -16.23 -12.70 -7.68
CA GLU A 20 -16.94 -12.60 -6.41
C GLU A 20 -16.02 -12.22 -5.25
N GLY A 21 -14.74 -12.61 -5.29
CA GLY A 21 -13.76 -12.33 -4.23
C GLY A 21 -13.11 -10.95 -4.33
N ILE A 22 -13.40 -10.18 -5.39
CA ILE A 22 -12.72 -8.90 -5.64
C ILE A 22 -13.06 -7.86 -4.57
N GLU A 23 -14.33 -7.77 -4.19
CA GLU A 23 -14.76 -6.81 -3.16
C GLU A 23 -14.12 -7.10 -1.80
N GLU A 24 -14.08 -8.38 -1.42
CA GLU A 24 -13.47 -8.81 -0.16
C GLU A 24 -11.97 -8.46 -0.14
N LEU A 25 -11.22 -8.86 -1.17
CA LEU A 25 -9.78 -8.62 -1.20
C LEU A 25 -9.42 -7.12 -1.26
N LEU A 26 -10.20 -6.32 -2.01
CA LEU A 26 -10.03 -4.87 -2.04
C LEU A 26 -10.36 -4.22 -0.68
N THR A 27 -11.38 -4.71 0.02
CA THR A 27 -11.75 -4.23 1.35
C THR A 27 -10.66 -4.54 2.38
N GLU A 28 -10.10 -5.76 2.34
CA GLU A 28 -8.98 -6.14 3.20
C GLU A 28 -7.74 -5.31 2.93
N TYR A 29 -7.40 -5.12 1.64
CA TYR A 29 -6.29 -4.28 1.25
C TYR A 29 -6.48 -2.83 1.71
N GLN A 30 -7.68 -2.26 1.52
CA GLN A 30 -8.02 -0.93 2.02
C GLN A 30 -7.93 -0.84 3.55
N GLY A 31 -8.25 -1.92 4.28
CA GLY A 31 -8.01 -2.02 5.71
C GLY A 31 -6.54 -1.87 6.07
N LEU A 32 -5.64 -2.55 5.35
CA LEU A 32 -4.20 -2.48 5.55
C LEU A 32 -3.62 -1.12 5.18
N THR A 33 -4.03 -0.53 4.07
CA THR A 33 -3.59 0.82 3.67
C THR A 33 -4.00 1.86 4.71
N ASN A 34 -5.23 1.78 5.23
CA ASN A 34 -5.72 2.67 6.28
C ASN A 34 -4.94 2.49 7.59
N GLN A 35 -4.58 1.26 7.95
CA GLN A 35 -3.70 1.01 9.09
C GLN A 35 -2.36 1.73 8.92
N TYR A 36 -1.72 1.64 7.74
CA TYR A 36 -0.47 2.34 7.46
C TYR A 36 -0.64 3.86 7.53
N LEU A 37 -1.68 4.41 6.88
CA LEU A 37 -1.97 5.85 6.85
C LEU A 37 -2.25 6.44 8.23
N ALA A 38 -2.78 5.65 9.17
CA ALA A 38 -3.02 6.06 10.54
C ALA A 38 -1.77 5.97 11.44
N MET A 39 -0.69 5.33 10.98
CA MET A 39 0.54 5.24 11.78
C MET A 39 1.31 6.57 11.75
N PRO A 40 1.95 6.96 12.87
CA PRO A 40 2.93 8.03 12.85
C PRO A 40 4.10 7.62 11.96
N ALA A 41 4.49 8.50 11.03
CA ALA A 41 5.71 8.34 10.27
C ALA A 41 6.93 8.41 11.21
N PRO A 42 8.02 7.65 10.95
CA PRO A 42 9.23 7.74 11.75
C PRO A 42 9.84 9.16 11.66
N ALA A 43 10.15 9.78 12.79
CA ALA A 43 10.72 11.12 12.78
C ALA A 43 12.21 11.09 12.42
N LEU A 44 12.71 12.18 11.84
CA LEU A 44 14.12 12.29 11.46
C LEU A 44 15.03 12.08 12.68
N GLY A 45 16.01 11.18 12.56
CA GLY A 45 16.94 10.84 13.64
C GLY A 45 16.43 9.79 14.63
N GLU A 46 15.17 9.36 14.54
CA GLU A 46 14.63 8.26 15.36
C GLU A 46 14.94 6.89 14.75
N VAL A 47 15.05 5.88 15.60
CA VAL A 47 15.12 4.49 15.13
C VAL A 47 13.76 4.09 14.58
N VAL A 48 13.73 3.59 13.35
CA VAL A 48 12.53 3.04 12.75
C VAL A 48 12.05 1.87 13.59
N ASN A 49 10.83 1.99 14.13
CA ASN A 49 10.30 0.96 14.98
C ASN A 49 9.88 -0.28 14.18
N ALA A 50 10.00 -1.45 14.80
CA ALA A 50 9.69 -2.73 14.15
C ALA A 50 8.23 -2.85 13.68
N ARG A 51 7.30 -2.09 14.26
CA ARG A 51 5.89 -2.07 13.82
C ARG A 51 5.77 -1.40 12.46
N PHE A 52 6.39 -0.24 12.27
CA PHE A 52 6.40 0.47 10.99
C PHE A 52 7.00 -0.41 9.89
N TYR A 53 8.17 -0.99 10.14
CA TYR A 53 8.82 -1.92 9.22
C TYR A 53 7.90 -3.09 8.82
N ARG A 54 7.27 -3.77 9.80
CA ARG A 54 6.36 -4.88 9.52
C ARG A 54 5.14 -4.46 8.72
N THR A 55 4.57 -3.28 8.99
CA THR A 55 3.42 -2.80 8.21
C THR A 55 3.81 -2.51 6.76
N VAL A 56 4.97 -1.89 6.51
CA VAL A 56 5.49 -1.69 5.14
C VAL A 56 5.70 -3.03 4.43
N HIS A 57 6.27 -4.02 5.14
CA HIS A 57 6.45 -5.37 4.61
C HIS A 57 5.12 -6.03 4.21
N SER A 58 4.11 -5.98 5.09
CA SER A 58 2.78 -6.52 4.78
C SER A 58 2.13 -5.80 3.61
N LEU A 59 2.28 -4.47 3.56
CA LEU A 59 1.72 -3.65 2.48
C LEU A 59 2.32 -4.03 1.13
N LYS A 60 3.63 -4.25 1.04
CA LYS A 60 4.29 -4.72 -0.18
C LYS A 60 3.63 -6.01 -0.70
N ALA A 61 3.50 -7.02 0.16
CA ALA A 61 2.92 -8.31 -0.23
C ALA A 61 1.46 -8.15 -0.65
N ALA A 62 0.66 -7.44 0.14
CA ALA A 62 -0.75 -7.21 -0.15
C ALA A 62 -0.98 -6.44 -1.46
N SER A 63 -0.11 -5.47 -1.76
CA SER A 63 -0.14 -4.69 -3.01
C SER A 63 0.03 -5.59 -4.24
N GLN A 64 0.85 -6.64 -4.15
CA GLN A 64 1.03 -7.59 -5.25
C GLN A 64 -0.24 -8.41 -5.53
N PHE A 65 -0.97 -8.81 -4.48
CA PHE A 65 -2.22 -9.58 -4.63
C PHE A 65 -3.34 -8.77 -5.29
N VAL A 66 -3.34 -7.45 -5.12
CA VAL A 66 -4.33 -6.57 -5.77
C VAL A 66 -3.86 -6.00 -7.11
N GLY A 67 -2.65 -6.35 -7.56
CA GLY A 67 -2.06 -5.79 -8.78
C GLY A 67 -1.72 -4.29 -8.67
N ALA A 68 -1.46 -3.80 -7.46
CA ALA A 68 -0.98 -2.44 -7.21
C ALA A 68 0.55 -2.38 -7.28
N GLU A 69 1.10 -2.64 -8.47
CA GLU A 69 2.54 -2.84 -8.69
C GLU A 69 3.39 -1.67 -8.19
N ARG A 70 2.98 -0.44 -8.51
CA ARG A 70 3.69 0.77 -8.06
C ARG A 70 3.77 0.87 -6.54
N VAL A 71 2.68 0.57 -5.83
CA VAL A 71 2.67 0.58 -4.35
C VAL A 71 3.58 -0.53 -3.82
N ALA A 72 3.59 -1.71 -4.45
CA ALA A 72 4.48 -2.80 -4.06
C ALA A 72 5.96 -2.42 -4.21
N GLU A 73 6.33 -1.76 -5.30
CA GLU A 73 7.70 -1.28 -5.57
C GLU A 73 8.13 -0.21 -4.57
N GLU A 74 7.29 0.80 -4.33
CA GLU A 74 7.58 1.87 -3.37
C GLU A 74 7.67 1.31 -1.93
N ALA A 75 6.79 0.38 -1.55
CA ALA A 75 6.84 -0.30 -0.26
C ALA A 75 8.11 -1.16 -0.12
N LEU A 76 8.55 -1.86 -1.17
CA LEU A 76 9.81 -2.61 -1.16
C LEU A 76 11.01 -1.69 -0.98
N ALA A 77 11.03 -0.56 -1.70
CA ALA A 77 12.10 0.42 -1.58
C ALA A 77 12.16 0.96 -0.14
N LEU A 78 11.01 1.33 0.42
CA LEU A 78 10.91 1.84 1.79
C LEU A 78 11.31 0.77 2.82
N GLU A 79 10.84 -0.46 2.68
CA GLU A 79 11.23 -1.61 3.52
C GLU A 79 12.75 -1.79 3.54
N THR A 80 13.38 -1.74 2.36
CA THR A 80 14.82 -1.90 2.19
C THR A 80 15.59 -0.78 2.89
N ALA A 81 15.13 0.47 2.77
CA ALA A 81 15.72 1.61 3.44
C ALA A 81 15.49 1.60 4.97
N CYS A 82 14.35 1.08 5.40
CA CYS A 82 13.89 1.08 6.79
C CYS A 82 14.18 -0.23 7.54
N LYS A 83 15.14 -1.04 7.08
CA LYS A 83 15.48 -2.32 7.71
C LYS A 83 15.51 -2.17 9.24
N ASP A 84 14.88 -3.11 9.94
CA ASP A 84 14.67 -3.05 11.39
C ASP A 84 15.92 -2.56 12.15
N GLY A 85 15.76 -1.47 12.91
CA GLY A 85 16.85 -0.78 13.61
C GLY A 85 17.56 0.34 12.83
N ALA A 86 17.16 0.64 11.59
CA ALA A 86 17.68 1.79 10.83
C ALA A 86 17.31 3.12 11.49
N VAL A 87 18.22 4.10 11.45
CA VAL A 87 17.94 5.48 11.85
C VAL A 87 17.25 6.19 10.69
N CYS A 88 16.07 6.74 10.94
CA CYS A 88 15.29 7.50 9.98
C CYS A 88 16.09 8.71 9.50
N ASN A 89 16.21 8.83 8.18
CA ASN A 89 16.92 9.91 7.50
C ASN A 89 15.99 10.61 6.50
N GLY A 90 16.49 11.66 5.84
CA GLY A 90 15.69 12.43 4.88
C GLY A 90 15.10 11.57 3.76
N ALA A 91 15.85 10.59 3.25
CA ALA A 91 15.36 9.69 2.20
C ALA A 91 14.18 8.83 2.69
N ILE A 92 14.29 8.22 3.88
CA ILE A 92 13.21 7.44 4.49
C ILE A 92 11.96 8.31 4.67
N THR A 93 12.10 9.55 5.16
CA THR A 93 10.95 10.45 5.33
C THR A 93 10.27 10.78 4.00
N THR A 94 11.04 11.01 2.94
CA THR A 94 10.49 11.26 1.59
C THR A 94 9.77 10.03 1.06
N MET A 95 10.41 8.85 1.11
CA MET A 95 9.82 7.60 0.64
C MET A 95 8.52 7.25 1.39
N ALA A 96 8.49 7.47 2.71
CA ALA A 96 7.29 7.27 3.50
C ALA A 96 6.15 8.23 3.10
N ALA A 97 6.48 9.50 2.82
CA ALA A 97 5.51 10.50 2.36
C ALA A 97 4.97 10.19 0.95
N ASP A 98 5.84 9.79 0.03
CA ASP A 98 5.45 9.39 -1.34
C ASP A 98 4.50 8.19 -1.32
N LEU A 99 4.85 7.17 -0.52
CA LEU A 99 3.99 6.00 -0.33
C LEU A 99 2.64 6.38 0.29
N GLN A 100 2.60 7.29 1.27
CA GLN A 100 1.34 7.79 1.83
C GLN A 100 0.47 8.48 0.77
N LEU A 101 1.06 9.22 -0.18
CA LEU A 101 0.32 9.86 -1.27
C LEU A 101 -0.27 8.82 -2.22
N GLN A 102 0.50 7.80 -2.63
CA GLN A 102 0.00 6.72 -3.48
C GLN A 102 -1.13 5.94 -2.79
N LEU A 103 -1.02 5.67 -1.49
CA LEU A 103 -2.03 4.95 -0.74
C LEU A 103 -3.35 5.74 -0.59
N LYS A 104 -3.28 7.07 -0.48
CA LYS A 104 -4.48 7.92 -0.45
C LYS A 104 -5.21 7.91 -1.80
N ASP A 105 -4.45 7.98 -2.88
CA ASP A 105 -4.98 7.90 -4.24
C ASP A 105 -5.63 6.53 -4.50
N ILE A 106 -4.91 5.43 -4.24
CA ILE A 106 -5.44 4.08 -4.45
C ILE A 106 -6.67 3.79 -3.58
N ASN A 107 -6.71 4.30 -2.34
CA ASN A 107 -7.90 4.15 -1.48
C ASN A 107 -9.12 4.87 -2.06
N THR A 108 -8.93 6.05 -2.64
CA THR A 108 -10.00 6.79 -3.30
C THR A 108 -10.53 6.02 -4.50
N GLN A 109 -9.62 5.44 -5.28
CA GLN A 109 -9.94 4.61 -6.44
C GLN A 109 -10.68 3.32 -6.04
N ILE A 110 -10.24 2.65 -4.98
CA ILE A 110 -10.91 1.45 -4.43
C ILE A 110 -12.32 1.80 -3.95
N THR A 111 -12.48 2.87 -3.18
CA THR A 111 -13.81 3.32 -2.73
C THR A 111 -14.72 3.62 -3.91
N HIS A 112 -14.22 4.32 -4.94
CA HIS A 112 -14.99 4.56 -6.15
C HIS A 112 -15.35 3.26 -6.86
N TYR A 113 -14.41 2.31 -6.96
CA TYR A 113 -14.66 1.01 -7.58
C TYR A 113 -15.77 0.23 -6.87
N LEU A 114 -15.69 0.11 -5.54
CA LEU A 114 -16.67 -0.61 -4.74
C LEU A 114 -18.06 0.04 -4.76
N GLN A 115 -18.15 1.37 -4.94
CA GLN A 115 -19.42 2.09 -5.02
C GLN A 115 -20.12 1.98 -6.38
N PHE A 116 -19.36 1.87 -7.47
CA PHE A 116 -19.87 2.02 -8.84
C PHE A 116 -19.57 0.85 -9.76
N ARG A 117 -19.23 -0.31 -9.18
CA ARG A 117 -19.02 -1.56 -9.92
C ARG A 117 -20.29 -2.03 -10.61
#